data_AF-A0A4Y7KGA0-F1
#
_entry.id   AF-A0A4Y7KGA0-F1
#
_cell.length_a   1.000
_cell.length_b   1.000
_cell.length_c   1.000
_cell.angle_alpha   90.00
_cell.angle_beta   90.00
_cell.angle_gamma   90.00
#
_symmetry.space_group_name_H-M   'P 1'
#
loop_
_entity.id
_entity.type
_entity.pdbx_description
1 polymer ?
#
loop_
_entity_poly.entity_id
_entity_poly.type
_entity_poly.pdbx_seq_one_letter_code
_entity_poly.pdbx_strand_id
1 'polypeptide(L)'
;MRVAGLVNDTIGTLAGGRYLNNDVAAAVILGTGTNAAYVERAHAIHKSGEMVINMEWGNFWSSHLPVTVYDQALDRDSLNPGEQIFKKIISGMYLGDIVRRVLCKMAEEAGFFGDIVPPKLRTRFILRTPGMSAMHHDTSLDLRVVGSKLKDIFGISDTSLETRRVVVELCNIVATRGARLSAAGILGILKKMGKDGQGRREAEDCYSRGWRII
;
A
#
# COMPACT_ATOMS: atom_id res chain seq x y z
N MET A 1 8.75 -38.24 -6.47
CA MET A 1 8.82 -36.75 -6.46
C MET A 1 9.64 -36.33 -5.24
N ARG A 2 10.68 -35.51 -5.40
CA ARG A 2 11.54 -35.03 -4.29
C ARG A 2 11.34 -33.53 -4.13
N VAL A 3 10.89 -33.08 -2.96
CA VAL A 3 10.74 -31.65 -2.64
C VAL A 3 12.12 -31.11 -2.23
N ALA A 4 12.66 -30.16 -2.98
CA ALA A 4 14.01 -29.62 -2.79
C ALA A 4 14.05 -28.29 -2.00
N GLY A 5 12.92 -27.60 -1.87
CA GLY A 5 12.84 -26.34 -1.16
C GLY A 5 11.40 -25.88 -0.93
N LEU A 6 11.23 -25.05 0.10
CA LEU A 6 10.02 -24.33 0.42
C LEU A 6 10.37 -22.84 0.45
N VAL A 7 9.65 -22.03 -0.31
CA VAL A 7 10.03 -20.63 -0.57
C VAL A 7 8.82 -19.72 -0.40
N ASN A 8 9.03 -18.57 0.24
CA ASN A 8 8.03 -17.50 0.29
C ASN A 8 7.87 -16.86 -1.11
N ASP A 9 6.65 -16.47 -1.48
CA ASP A 9 6.33 -15.89 -2.78
C ASP A 9 7.23 -14.70 -3.16
N THR A 10 7.52 -13.83 -2.20
CA THR A 10 8.35 -12.62 -2.37
C THR A 10 9.82 -12.97 -2.59
N ILE A 11 10.32 -14.04 -1.96
CA ILE A 11 11.65 -14.59 -2.27
C ILE A 11 11.66 -15.15 -3.69
N GLY A 12 10.60 -15.87 -4.09
CA GLY A 12 10.46 -16.38 -5.46
C GLY A 12 10.48 -15.25 -6.50
N THR A 13 9.78 -14.15 -6.22
CA THR A 13 9.80 -12.93 -7.04
C THR A 13 11.20 -12.33 -7.13
N LEU A 14 11.93 -12.24 -6.01
CA LEU A 14 13.30 -11.74 -5.99
C LEU A 14 14.24 -12.64 -6.79
N ALA A 15 14.15 -13.95 -6.62
CA ALA A 15 14.98 -14.92 -7.33
C ALA A 15 14.73 -14.86 -8.84
N GLY A 16 13.47 -14.82 -9.28
CA GLY A 16 13.11 -14.67 -10.68
C GLY A 16 13.59 -13.34 -11.27
N GLY A 17 13.47 -12.24 -10.52
CA GLY A 17 13.99 -10.94 -10.92
C GLY A 17 15.51 -10.94 -11.09
N ARG A 18 16.24 -11.50 -10.12
CA ARG A 18 17.71 -11.60 -10.17
C ARG A 18 18.22 -12.54 -11.26
N TYR A 19 17.48 -13.60 -11.57
CA TYR A 19 17.81 -14.49 -12.68
C TYR A 19 17.87 -13.74 -14.02
N LEU A 20 17.00 -12.75 -14.21
CA LEU A 20 16.96 -11.92 -15.43
C LEU A 20 17.88 -10.69 -15.34
N ASN A 21 18.07 -10.13 -14.15
CA ASN A 21 18.86 -8.92 -13.94
C ASN A 21 19.55 -8.92 -12.56
N ASN A 22 20.88 -9.01 -12.56
CA ASN A 22 21.70 -9.01 -11.34
C ASN A 22 21.58 -7.72 -10.50
N ASP A 23 21.11 -6.61 -11.06
CA ASP A 23 20.92 -5.34 -10.35
C ASP A 23 19.68 -5.35 -9.43
N VAL A 24 18.78 -6.33 -9.59
CA VAL A 24 17.59 -6.46 -8.74
C VAL A 24 18.02 -6.69 -7.28
N ALA A 25 17.70 -5.70 -6.44
CA ALA A 25 18.14 -5.61 -5.05
C ALA A 25 17.05 -6.05 -4.05
N ALA A 26 15.80 -5.85 -4.40
CA ALA A 26 14.64 -6.18 -3.58
C ALA A 26 13.44 -6.56 -4.47
N ALA A 27 12.51 -7.31 -3.90
CA ALA A 27 11.20 -7.59 -4.46
C ALA A 27 10.11 -7.18 -3.48
N VAL A 28 8.98 -6.74 -4.02
CA VAL A 28 7.83 -6.32 -3.23
C VAL A 28 6.57 -6.91 -3.84
N ILE A 29 5.71 -7.45 -2.97
CA ILE A 29 4.35 -7.84 -3.32
C ILE A 29 3.39 -6.74 -2.85
N LEU A 30 2.61 -6.22 -3.79
CA LEU A 30 1.52 -5.27 -3.54
C LEU A 30 0.23 -5.85 -4.14
N GLY A 31 -0.53 -6.59 -3.34
CA GLY A 31 -1.75 -7.27 -3.79
C GLY A 31 -2.77 -7.39 -2.66
N THR A 32 -3.43 -8.54 -2.55
CA THR A 32 -4.30 -8.87 -1.40
C THR A 32 -3.51 -8.77 -0.08
N GLY A 33 -2.32 -9.35 -0.07
CA GLY A 33 -1.32 -9.13 0.97
C GLY A 33 -0.27 -8.11 0.51
N THR A 34 0.70 -7.88 1.38
CA THR A 34 1.91 -7.15 1.01
C THR A 34 3.09 -7.70 1.78
N ASN A 35 4.22 -7.80 1.11
CA ASN A 35 5.48 -8.24 1.69
C ASN A 35 6.65 -7.68 0.90
N ALA A 36 7.85 -7.74 1.46
CA ALA A 36 9.09 -7.40 0.79
C ALA A 36 10.20 -8.40 1.15
N ALA A 37 11.09 -8.63 0.18
CA ALA A 37 12.30 -9.40 0.36
C ALA A 37 13.48 -8.69 -0.29
N TYR A 38 14.68 -8.82 0.29
CA TYR A 38 15.88 -8.20 -0.25
C TYR A 38 17.12 -9.05 0.01
N VAL A 39 18.20 -8.75 -0.72
CA VAL A 39 19.50 -9.39 -0.51
C VAL A 39 20.28 -8.61 0.54
N GLU A 40 20.55 -9.24 1.68
CA GLU A 40 21.33 -8.69 2.78
C GLU A 40 22.77 -9.19 2.73
N ARG A 41 23.70 -8.33 3.15
CA ARG A 41 25.10 -8.71 3.37
C ARG A 41 25.17 -9.55 4.63
N ALA A 42 25.62 -10.80 4.52
CA ALA A 42 25.50 -11.77 5.58
C ALA A 42 26.22 -11.37 6.89
N HIS A 43 27.25 -10.51 6.83
CA HIS A 43 27.90 -9.96 8.02
C HIS A 43 26.94 -9.14 8.90
N ALA A 44 25.93 -8.48 8.32
CA ALA A 44 24.93 -7.72 9.06
C ALA A 44 23.98 -8.61 9.90
N ILE A 45 24.01 -9.93 9.66
CA ILE A 45 23.19 -10.93 10.36
C ILE A 45 24.02 -12.10 10.89
N HIS A 46 25.34 -11.93 11.07
CA HIS A 46 26.28 -12.95 11.55
C HIS A 46 26.28 -14.26 10.73
N LYS A 47 26.19 -14.13 9.40
CA LYS A 47 26.27 -15.23 8.43
C LYS A 47 27.39 -14.95 7.41
N SER A 48 27.75 -15.93 6.58
CA SER A 48 28.72 -15.79 5.49
C SER A 48 28.04 -15.56 4.13
N GLY A 49 28.61 -14.69 3.28
CA GLY A 49 28.15 -14.46 1.90
C GLY A 49 27.01 -13.44 1.76
N GLU A 50 26.04 -13.75 0.90
CA GLU A 50 24.78 -13.01 0.74
C GLU A 50 23.63 -13.87 1.27
N MET A 51 22.65 -13.24 1.91
CA MET A 51 21.47 -13.92 2.43
C MET A 51 20.21 -13.18 1.98
N VAL A 52 19.21 -13.92 1.50
CA VAL A 52 17.89 -13.33 1.23
C VAL A 52 17.12 -13.19 2.54
N ILE A 53 16.62 -11.99 2.80
CA ILE A 53 15.72 -11.72 3.93
C ILE A 53 14.29 -11.63 3.40
N ASN A 54 13.42 -12.49 3.93
CA ASN A 54 11.98 -12.28 3.88
C ASN A 54 11.59 -11.39 5.06
N MET A 55 11.04 -10.21 4.80
CA MET A 55 10.78 -9.24 5.87
C MET A 55 9.49 -9.50 6.63
N GLU A 56 8.51 -10.16 6.00
CA GLU A 56 7.12 -10.23 6.50
C GLU A 56 6.64 -8.86 6.99
N TRP A 57 6.88 -7.81 6.18
CA TRP A 57 6.81 -6.42 6.62
C TRP A 57 5.40 -5.93 6.98
N GLY A 58 4.39 -6.78 6.80
CA GLY A 58 3.00 -6.45 7.09
C GLY A 58 2.79 -6.09 8.55
N ASN A 59 3.60 -6.67 9.43
CA ASN A 59 3.60 -6.44 10.88
C ASN A 59 4.41 -5.21 11.31
N PHE A 60 5.00 -4.47 10.37
CA PHE A 60 5.73 -3.25 10.70
C PHE A 60 4.83 -2.28 11.47
N TRP A 61 5.36 -1.72 12.55
CA TRP A 61 4.70 -0.71 13.35
C TRP A 61 5.68 0.39 13.75
N SER A 62 5.16 1.62 13.78
CA SER A 62 5.85 2.79 14.29
C SER A 62 4.79 3.79 14.74
N SER A 63 5.08 4.56 15.80
CA SER A 63 4.29 5.73 16.20
C SER A 63 4.20 6.80 15.11
N HIS A 64 5.06 6.76 14.09
CA HIS A 64 5.04 7.66 12.95
C HIS A 64 4.12 7.20 11.81
N LEU A 65 3.52 6.00 11.89
CA LEU A 65 2.52 5.60 10.90
C LEU A 65 1.27 6.47 11.04
N PRO A 66 0.72 7.02 9.94
CA PRO A 66 -0.46 7.87 9.96
C PRO A 66 -1.74 7.01 10.09
N VAL A 67 -1.85 6.26 11.18
CA VAL A 67 -3.00 5.39 11.48
C VAL A 67 -4.18 6.26 11.91
N THR A 68 -5.26 6.20 11.14
CA THR A 68 -6.49 6.96 11.41
C THR A 68 -7.47 6.17 12.27
N VAL A 69 -8.52 6.83 12.75
CA VAL A 69 -9.66 6.18 13.42
C VAL A 69 -10.34 5.12 12.53
N TYR A 70 -10.29 5.29 11.20
CA TYR A 70 -10.85 4.33 10.23
C TYR A 70 -9.98 3.07 10.13
N ASP A 71 -8.66 3.23 10.15
CA ASP A 71 -7.72 2.11 10.16
C ASP A 71 -7.82 1.33 11.48
N GLN A 72 -7.94 2.04 12.62
CA GLN A 72 -8.16 1.41 13.93
C GLN A 72 -9.49 0.65 13.99
N ALA A 73 -10.56 1.21 13.45
CA ALA A 73 -11.85 0.52 13.37
C ALA A 73 -11.77 -0.72 12.47
N LEU A 74 -11.05 -0.62 11.35
CA LEU A 74 -10.78 -1.76 10.47
C LEU A 74 -9.98 -2.85 11.18
N ASP A 75 -8.95 -2.47 11.94
CA ASP A 75 -8.10 -3.39 12.68
C ASP A 75 -8.89 -4.15 13.76
N ARG A 76 -9.70 -3.44 14.56
CA ARG A 76 -10.56 -4.05 15.59
C ARG A 76 -11.56 -5.06 15.00
N ASP A 77 -12.06 -4.80 13.81
CA ASP A 77 -13.03 -5.66 13.12
C ASP A 77 -12.39 -6.79 12.29
N SER A 78 -11.06 -6.83 12.23
CA SER A 78 -10.31 -7.79 11.41
C SER A 78 -10.17 -9.16 12.11
N LEU A 79 -9.75 -10.18 11.35
CA LEU A 79 -9.50 -11.52 11.89
C LEU A 79 -8.34 -11.56 12.91
N ASN A 80 -7.44 -10.58 12.84
CA ASN A 80 -6.23 -10.53 13.65
C ASN A 80 -6.00 -9.11 14.19
N PRO A 81 -6.81 -8.62 15.13
CA PRO A 81 -6.67 -7.27 15.70
C PRO A 81 -5.28 -7.05 16.32
N GLY A 82 -4.72 -5.85 16.15
CA GLY A 82 -3.38 -5.50 16.65
C GLY A 82 -2.21 -6.01 15.79
N GLU A 83 -2.48 -6.89 14.82
CA GLU A 83 -1.47 -7.43 13.92
C GLU A 83 -1.58 -6.85 12.51
N GLN A 84 -0.52 -6.98 11.73
CA GLN A 84 -0.47 -6.69 10.30
C GLN A 84 -0.88 -5.24 9.98
N ILE A 85 -0.58 -4.29 10.87
CA ILE A 85 -1.01 -2.89 10.78
C ILE A 85 -0.53 -2.25 9.47
N PHE A 86 0.75 -2.42 9.12
CA PHE A 86 1.27 -1.89 7.86
C PHE A 86 0.55 -2.49 6.66
N LYS A 87 0.33 -3.81 6.65
CA LYS A 87 -0.47 -4.48 5.60
C LYS A 87 -1.88 -3.92 5.52
N LYS A 88 -2.55 -3.69 6.64
CA LYS A 88 -3.93 -3.19 6.70
C LYS A 88 -4.07 -1.79 6.12
N ILE A 89 -3.06 -0.94 6.24
CA ILE A 89 -3.14 0.44 5.74
C ILE A 89 -2.69 0.62 4.27
N ILE A 90 -1.99 -0.36 3.68
CA ILE A 90 -1.48 -0.26 2.28
C ILE A 90 -2.00 -1.33 1.30
N SER A 91 -2.41 -2.51 1.75
CA SER A 91 -2.70 -3.63 0.83
C SER A 91 -4.11 -3.60 0.25
N GLY A 92 -4.25 -4.15 -0.95
CA GLY A 92 -5.50 -4.17 -1.71
C GLY A 92 -6.63 -4.99 -1.07
N MET A 93 -6.38 -5.74 0.01
CA MET A 93 -7.48 -6.34 0.79
C MET A 93 -8.29 -5.28 1.56
N TYR A 94 -7.67 -4.17 1.97
CA TYR A 94 -8.24 -3.26 2.98
C TYR A 94 -8.53 -1.86 2.45
N LEU A 95 -7.84 -1.37 1.40
CA LEU A 95 -8.02 -0.01 0.89
C LEU A 95 -9.49 0.34 0.59
N GLY A 96 -10.23 -0.58 -0.05
CA GLY A 96 -11.65 -0.39 -0.32
C GLY A 96 -12.53 -0.36 0.94
N ASP A 97 -12.20 -1.13 1.98
CA ASP A 97 -12.95 -1.09 3.25
C ASP A 97 -12.68 0.20 4.02
N ILE A 98 -11.48 0.79 3.88
CA ILE A 98 -11.15 2.10 4.45
C ILE A 98 -12.00 3.19 3.78
N VAL A 99 -12.08 3.20 2.45
CA VAL A 99 -12.97 4.11 1.71
C VAL A 99 -14.42 3.93 2.16
N ARG A 100 -14.91 2.69 2.25
CA ARG A 100 -16.28 2.41 2.74
C ARG A 100 -16.52 2.96 4.14
N ARG A 101 -15.57 2.81 5.07
CA ARG A 101 -15.71 3.31 6.44
C ARG A 101 -15.85 4.83 6.49
N VAL A 102 -15.08 5.54 5.68
CA VAL A 102 -15.19 7.00 5.56
C VAL A 102 -16.55 7.38 4.96
N LEU A 103 -16.97 6.74 3.87
CA LEU A 103 -18.29 6.98 3.25
C LEU A 103 -19.45 6.70 4.23
N CYS A 104 -19.36 5.64 5.02
CA CYS A 104 -20.35 5.31 6.04
C CYS A 104 -20.43 6.42 7.09
N LYS A 105 -19.27 6.93 7.56
CA LYS A 105 -19.21 8.02 8.53
C LYS A 105 -19.79 9.32 7.98
N MET A 106 -19.47 9.67 6.73
CA MET A 106 -20.04 10.83 6.04
C MET A 106 -21.56 10.71 5.87
N ALA A 107 -22.08 9.51 5.60
CA ALA A 107 -23.52 9.27 5.53
C ALA A 107 -24.20 9.46 6.89
N GLU A 108 -23.57 8.98 7.96
CA GLU A 108 -24.10 9.07 9.33
C GLU A 108 -24.09 10.50 9.90
N GLU A 109 -23.04 11.27 9.63
CA GLU A 109 -22.82 12.56 10.32
C GLU A 109 -23.17 13.78 9.48
N ALA A 110 -23.12 13.66 8.16
CA ALA A 110 -23.31 14.79 7.25
C ALA A 110 -24.46 14.56 6.26
N GLY A 111 -25.22 13.47 6.38
CA GLY A 111 -26.29 13.14 5.44
C GLY A 111 -25.79 13.06 4.00
N PHE A 112 -24.54 12.62 3.78
CA PHE A 112 -23.87 12.71 2.48
C PHE A 112 -24.60 11.98 1.34
N PHE A 113 -25.43 11.00 1.68
CA PHE A 113 -26.31 10.28 0.74
C PHE A 113 -27.80 10.45 1.08
N GLY A 114 -28.17 11.53 1.78
CA GLY A 114 -29.50 11.78 2.32
C GLY A 114 -29.66 11.38 3.79
N ASP A 115 -30.88 11.50 4.31
CA ASP A 115 -31.21 11.28 5.72
C ASP A 115 -31.09 9.81 6.16
N ILE A 116 -31.23 8.88 5.21
CA ILE A 116 -31.18 7.44 5.47
C ILE A 116 -29.81 6.92 5.04
N VAL A 117 -29.03 6.42 6.01
CA VAL A 117 -27.74 5.77 5.74
C VAL A 117 -27.96 4.51 4.90
N PRO A 118 -27.38 4.41 3.68
CA PRO A 118 -27.47 3.22 2.84
C PRO A 118 -27.01 1.95 3.59
N PRO A 119 -27.87 0.93 3.80
CA PRO A 119 -27.52 -0.21 4.67
C PRO A 119 -26.28 -0.98 4.22
N LYS A 120 -26.05 -1.06 2.90
CA LYS A 120 -24.87 -1.73 2.33
C LYS A 120 -23.55 -1.04 2.69
N LEU A 121 -23.55 0.25 3.07
CA LEU A 121 -22.34 0.90 3.60
C LEU A 121 -21.88 0.27 4.92
N ARG A 122 -22.74 -0.42 5.66
CA ARG A 122 -22.39 -1.13 6.90
C ARG A 122 -21.79 -2.52 6.64
N THR A 123 -21.90 -3.04 5.42
CA THR A 123 -21.38 -4.36 5.03
C THR A 123 -19.86 -4.30 4.86
N ARG A 124 -19.14 -4.90 5.82
CA ARG A 124 -17.67 -4.97 5.81
C ARG A 124 -17.15 -5.59 4.52
N PHE A 125 -16.06 -5.03 3.97
CA PHE A 125 -15.38 -5.50 2.77
C PHE A 125 -16.24 -5.58 1.49
N ILE A 126 -17.43 -4.97 1.46
CA ILE A 126 -18.28 -4.95 0.24
C ILE A 126 -17.61 -4.17 -0.89
N LEU A 127 -16.89 -3.09 -0.57
CA LEU A 127 -16.07 -2.36 -1.53
C LEU A 127 -14.69 -3.00 -1.61
N ARG A 128 -14.45 -3.75 -2.69
CA ARG A 128 -13.15 -4.34 -3.00
C ARG A 128 -12.31 -3.37 -3.82
N THR A 129 -10.99 -3.55 -3.79
CA THR A 129 -10.03 -2.69 -4.52
C THR A 129 -10.31 -2.57 -6.02
N PRO A 130 -10.80 -3.58 -6.76
CA PRO A 130 -11.22 -3.36 -8.16
C PRO A 130 -12.34 -2.32 -8.31
N GLY A 131 -13.30 -2.30 -7.38
CA GLY A 131 -14.37 -1.31 -7.35
C GLY A 131 -13.84 0.09 -7.03
N MET A 132 -12.99 0.20 -6.01
CA MET A 132 -12.31 1.45 -5.66
C MET A 132 -11.46 1.98 -6.83
N SER A 133 -10.66 1.11 -7.46
CA SER A 133 -9.80 1.47 -8.59
C SER A 133 -10.61 1.95 -9.79
N ALA A 134 -11.73 1.29 -10.11
CA ALA A 134 -12.62 1.73 -11.18
C ALA A 134 -13.23 3.11 -10.91
N MET A 135 -13.56 3.44 -9.65
CA MET A 135 -14.02 4.78 -9.29
C MET A 135 -12.89 5.81 -9.35
N HIS A 136 -11.68 5.45 -8.89
CA HIS A 136 -10.51 6.34 -8.87
C HIS A 136 -10.04 6.74 -10.27
N HIS A 137 -10.11 5.82 -11.24
CA HIS A 137 -9.69 6.05 -12.63
C HIS A 137 -10.83 6.51 -13.55
N ASP A 138 -11.99 6.89 -13.01
CA ASP A 138 -13.09 7.40 -13.83
C ASP A 138 -12.75 8.79 -14.38
N THR A 139 -12.54 8.86 -15.69
CA THR A 139 -12.23 10.10 -16.41
C THR A 139 -13.43 10.65 -17.19
N SER A 140 -14.62 10.05 -17.04
CA SER A 140 -15.83 10.57 -17.69
C SER A 140 -16.26 11.91 -17.11
N LEU A 141 -16.78 12.80 -17.96
CA LEU A 141 -17.16 14.17 -17.57
C LEU A 141 -18.19 14.20 -16.42
N ASP A 142 -19.07 13.19 -16.38
CA ASP A 142 -20.13 13.04 -15.38
C ASP A 142 -19.81 12.02 -14.28
N LEU A 143 -18.59 11.45 -14.28
CA LEU A 143 -18.17 10.39 -13.37
C LEU A 143 -19.14 9.20 -13.35
N ARG A 144 -19.57 8.74 -14.53
CA ARG A 144 -20.58 7.69 -14.71
C ARG A 144 -20.16 6.35 -14.10
N VAL A 145 -18.87 6.00 -14.13
CA VAL A 145 -18.37 4.77 -13.51
C VAL A 145 -18.51 4.86 -11.99
N VAL A 146 -18.21 6.01 -11.39
CA VAL A 146 -18.46 6.25 -9.96
C VAL A 146 -19.94 6.08 -9.64
N GLY A 147 -20.83 6.72 -10.40
CA GLY A 147 -22.28 6.56 -10.25
C GLY A 147 -22.74 5.10 -10.34
N SER A 148 -22.26 4.36 -11.34
CA SER A 148 -22.57 2.93 -11.51
C SER A 148 -22.08 2.11 -10.32
N LYS A 149 -20.83 2.31 -9.87
CA LYS A 149 -20.27 1.55 -8.74
C LYS A 149 -20.99 1.86 -7.43
N LEU A 150 -21.38 3.11 -7.18
CA LEU A 150 -22.18 3.48 -6.02
C LEU A 150 -23.55 2.77 -6.03
N LYS A 151 -24.19 2.69 -7.19
CA LYS A 151 -25.46 1.97 -7.36
C LYS A 151 -25.29 0.45 -7.19
N ASP A 152 -24.35 -0.14 -7.91
CA ASP A 152 -24.19 -1.60 -7.96
C ASP A 152 -23.73 -2.15 -6.59
N ILE A 153 -22.77 -1.49 -5.96
CA ILE A 153 -22.14 -1.94 -4.71
C ILE A 153 -22.99 -1.54 -3.51
N PHE A 154 -23.44 -0.29 -3.42
CA PHE A 154 -24.08 0.24 -2.22
C PHE A 154 -25.59 0.48 -2.35
N GLY A 155 -26.16 0.34 -3.54
CA GLY A 155 -27.57 0.67 -3.79
C GLY A 155 -27.84 2.17 -3.83
N ILE A 156 -26.80 3.01 -3.97
CA ILE A 156 -26.91 4.47 -3.94
C ILE A 156 -27.11 4.97 -5.37
N SER A 157 -28.32 5.45 -5.68
CA SER A 157 -28.69 5.99 -6.99
C SER A 157 -28.72 7.51 -6.97
N ASP A 158 -28.90 8.12 -8.15
CA ASP A 158 -29.21 9.56 -8.31
C ASP A 158 -28.20 10.52 -7.66
N THR A 159 -26.94 10.11 -7.58
CA THR A 159 -25.86 10.94 -7.02
C THR A 159 -25.52 12.11 -7.93
N SER A 160 -25.34 13.29 -7.35
CA SER A 160 -24.87 14.49 -8.06
C SER A 160 -23.41 14.34 -8.51
N LEU A 161 -23.00 15.16 -9.48
CA LEU A 161 -21.59 15.21 -9.90
C LEU A 161 -20.66 15.59 -8.74
N GLU A 162 -21.09 16.51 -7.86
CA GLU A 162 -20.31 16.92 -6.68
C GLU A 162 -20.12 15.76 -5.69
N THR A 163 -21.17 14.98 -5.43
CA THR A 163 -21.07 13.76 -4.61
C THR A 163 -20.05 12.79 -5.21
N ARG A 164 -20.10 12.56 -6.53
CA ARG A 164 -19.17 11.66 -7.21
C ARG A 164 -17.72 12.17 -7.16
N ARG A 165 -17.50 13.48 -7.30
CA ARG A 165 -16.17 14.11 -7.16
C ARG A 165 -15.57 13.86 -5.79
N VAL A 166 -16.36 14.01 -4.73
CA VAL A 166 -15.90 13.71 -3.36
C VAL A 166 -15.53 12.24 -3.19
N VAL A 167 -16.27 11.31 -3.81
CA VAL A 167 -15.91 9.87 -3.79
C VAL A 167 -14.58 9.61 -4.51
N VAL A 168 -14.34 10.26 -5.65
CA VAL A 168 -13.04 10.18 -6.36
C VAL A 168 -11.92 10.71 -5.49
N GLU A 169 -12.10 11.87 -4.86
CA GLU A 169 -11.08 12.47 -4.00
C GLU A 169 -10.76 11.58 -2.79
N LEU A 170 -11.78 10.98 -2.18
CA LEU A 170 -11.58 10.00 -1.11
C LEU A 170 -10.78 8.78 -1.58
N CYS A 171 -11.09 8.25 -2.78
CA CYS A 171 -10.31 7.16 -3.35
C CYS A 171 -8.84 7.58 -3.57
N ASN A 172 -8.64 8.80 -4.09
CA ASN A 172 -7.32 9.38 -4.33
C ASN A 172 -6.50 9.52 -3.04
N ILE A 173 -7.11 10.02 -1.95
CA ILE A 173 -6.47 10.16 -0.63
C ILE A 173 -5.99 8.80 -0.12
N VAL A 174 -6.87 7.79 -0.12
CA VAL A 174 -6.54 6.45 0.40
C VAL A 174 -5.48 5.76 -0.48
N ALA A 175 -5.61 5.84 -1.81
CA ALA A 175 -4.63 5.27 -2.73
C ALA A 175 -3.26 5.95 -2.62
N THR A 176 -3.23 7.28 -2.58
CA THR A 176 -1.99 8.07 -2.45
C THR A 176 -1.30 7.78 -1.13
N ARG A 177 -2.05 7.65 -0.02
CA ARG A 177 -1.49 7.22 1.27
C ARG A 177 -0.84 5.84 1.17
N GLY A 178 -1.54 4.86 0.62
CA GLY A 178 -1.02 3.49 0.43
C GLY A 178 0.26 3.47 -0.41
N ALA A 179 0.28 4.21 -1.52
CA ALA A 179 1.45 4.34 -2.39
C ALA A 179 2.65 4.99 -1.68
N ARG A 180 2.44 6.10 -0.97
CA ARG A 180 3.51 6.81 -0.23
C ARG A 180 4.10 5.95 0.89
N LEU A 181 3.27 5.24 1.64
CA LEU A 181 3.73 4.32 2.69
C LEU A 181 4.50 3.13 2.09
N SER A 182 4.02 2.57 0.98
CA SER A 182 4.74 1.50 0.26
C SER A 182 6.12 1.99 -0.22
N ALA A 183 6.17 3.20 -0.81
CA ALA A 183 7.42 3.83 -1.24
C ALA A 183 8.37 4.10 -0.06
N ALA A 184 7.86 4.52 1.10
CA ALA A 184 8.67 4.69 2.31
C ALA A 184 9.27 3.36 2.80
N GLY A 185 8.50 2.27 2.76
CA GLY A 185 9.00 0.93 3.06
C GLY A 185 10.13 0.49 2.11
N ILE A 186 9.93 0.68 0.80
CA ILE A 186 10.94 0.42 -0.23
C ILE A 186 12.20 1.26 -0.01
N LEU A 187 12.04 2.55 0.26
CA LEU A 187 13.17 3.44 0.54
C LEU A 187 13.93 3.01 1.80
N GLY A 188 13.22 2.53 2.83
CA GLY A 188 13.84 1.96 4.03
C GLY A 188 14.75 0.78 3.71
N ILE A 189 14.32 -0.13 2.83
CA ILE A 189 15.13 -1.24 2.33
C ILE A 189 16.35 -0.71 1.57
N LEU A 190 16.15 0.20 0.62
CA LEU A 190 17.26 0.75 -0.17
C LEU A 190 18.30 1.47 0.69
N LYS A 191 17.87 2.26 1.68
CA LYS A 191 18.75 2.89 2.67
C LYS A 191 19.53 1.86 3.48
N LYS A 192 18.85 0.83 3.98
CA LYS A 192 19.49 -0.27 4.71
C LYS A 192 20.56 -0.99 3.88
N MET A 193 20.37 -1.05 2.57
CA MET A 193 21.32 -1.63 1.60
C MET A 193 22.42 -0.65 1.15
N GLY A 194 22.35 0.63 1.50
CA GLY A 194 23.24 1.68 0.95
C GLY A 194 23.01 1.97 -0.54
N LYS A 195 21.80 1.70 -1.04
CA LYS A 195 21.38 1.86 -2.45
C LYS A 195 20.37 2.99 -2.67
N ASP A 196 20.34 3.98 -1.77
CA ASP A 196 19.44 5.14 -1.83
C ASP A 196 20.00 6.33 -2.67
N GLY A 197 21.18 6.14 -3.27
CA GLY A 197 21.84 7.14 -4.12
C GLY A 197 22.52 8.28 -3.36
N GLN A 198 22.61 8.23 -2.02
CA GLN A 198 23.41 9.20 -1.25
C GLN A 198 24.91 8.89 -1.35
N GLY A 199 25.32 7.62 -1.31
CA GLY A 199 26.73 7.23 -1.47
C GLY A 199 27.35 7.56 -2.84
N ARG A 200 26.53 7.71 -3.90
CA ARG A 200 26.99 8.22 -5.21
C ARG A 200 27.16 9.74 -5.21
N ARG A 201 26.27 10.48 -4.55
CA ARG A 201 26.37 11.94 -4.42
C ARG A 201 27.54 12.39 -3.57
N GLU A 202 27.87 11.67 -2.51
CA GLU A 202 29.07 11.95 -1.70
C GLU A 202 30.37 11.66 -2.48
N ALA A 203 30.38 10.62 -3.33
CA ALA A 203 31.50 10.32 -4.21
C ALA A 203 31.64 11.35 -5.36
N GLU A 204 30.53 11.82 -5.94
CA GLU A 204 30.51 12.89 -6.95
C GLU A 204 30.86 14.27 -6.34
N ASP A 205 30.45 14.55 -5.10
CA ASP A 205 30.87 15.74 -4.35
C ASP A 205 32.35 15.70 -3.96
N CYS A 206 32.90 14.52 -3.64
CA CYS A 206 34.35 14.35 -3.46
C CYS A 206 35.12 14.57 -4.77
N TYR A 207 34.59 14.10 -5.91
CA TYR A 207 35.21 14.33 -7.22
C TYR A 207 35.09 15.78 -7.71
N SER A 208 34.03 16.50 -7.36
CA SER A 208 33.83 17.91 -7.76
C SER A 208 34.56 18.92 -6.86
N ARG A 209 34.98 18.53 -5.65
CA ARG A 209 35.67 19.41 -4.68
C ARG A 209 37.19 19.24 -4.60
N GLY A 210 37.81 18.38 -5.40
CA GLY A 210 39.26 18.18 -5.38
C GLY A 210 39.95 18.71 -6.63
N TRP A 211 40.34 19.99 -6.66
CA TRP A 211 41.64 20.52 -7.14
C TRP A 211 41.69 22.06 -6.95
N ARG A 212 42.04 22.53 -5.73
CA ARG A 212 42.79 23.79 -5.51
C ARG A 212 43.70 23.65 -4.29
N ILE A 213 44.95 23.31 -4.57
CA ILE A 213 46.23 23.78 -4.00
C ILE A 213 46.34 23.88 -2.47
N ILE A 214 47.16 23.02 -1.86
CA ILE A 214 48.58 23.33 -1.54
C ILE A 214 49.42 22.09 -1.86
#